data_AF-A0A4Q3V1G3-F1
#
_entry.id   AF-A0A4Q3V1G3-F1
#
_cell.length_a   1.000
_cell.length_b   1.000
_cell.length_c   1.000
_cell.angle_alpha   90.00
_cell.angle_beta   90.00
_cell.angle_gamma   90.00
#
_symmetry.space_group_name_H-M   'P 1'
#
loop_
_entity.id
_entity.type
_entity.pdbx_description
1 polymer ?
#
loop_
_entity_poly.entity_id
_entity_poly.type
_entity_poly.pdbx_seq_one_letter_code
_entity_poly.pdbx_strand_id
1 'polypeptide(L)' 'QYNGRTGYLSYEVGGAITYDSDPEQEYEECLLKAAALRKALE' A
#
# COMPACT_ATOMS: atom_id res chain seq x y z
N GLN A 1 -5.26 1.92 -10.30
CA GLN A 1 -5.67 1.80 -11.70
C GLN A 1 -5.94 0.33 -12.05
N TYR A 2 -7.08 0.02 -12.68
CA TYR A 2 -7.39 -1.33 -13.16
C TYR A 2 -7.12 -1.47 -14.65
N ASN A 3 -6.45 -2.54 -15.06
CA ASN A 3 -6.26 -2.93 -16.44
C ASN A 3 -7.25 -4.04 -16.81
N GLY A 4 -8.32 -3.68 -17.51
CA GLY A 4 -9.37 -4.63 -17.91
C GLY A 4 -8.95 -5.66 -18.97
N ARG A 5 -7.81 -5.48 -19.66
CA ARG A 5 -7.30 -6.47 -20.62
C ARG A 5 -6.55 -7.61 -19.95
N THR A 6 -5.83 -7.33 -18.86
CA THR A 6 -5.04 -8.32 -18.11
C THR A 6 -5.68 -8.74 -16.80
N GLY A 7 -6.74 -8.05 -16.37
CA GLY A 7 -7.35 -8.25 -15.05
C GLY A 7 -6.49 -7.74 -13.89
N TYR A 8 -5.43 -6.96 -14.16
CA TYR A 8 -4.50 -6.48 -13.15
C TYR A 8 -4.98 -5.19 -12.50
N LEU A 9 -5.03 -5.15 -11.16
CA LEU A 9 -5.34 -3.96 -10.39
C LEU A 9 -4.08 -3.45 -9.67
N SER A 10 -3.63 -2.26 -10.04
CA SER A 10 -2.56 -1.53 -9.33
C SER A 10 -3.17 -0.54 -8.34
N TYR A 11 -2.63 -0.45 -7.14
CA TYR A 11 -2.95 0.59 -6.17
C TYR A 11 -1.68 1.00 -5.44
N GLU A 12 -1.64 2.25 -5.00
CA GLU A 12 -0.49 2.85 -4.35
C GLU A 12 -0.73 2.94 -2.84
N VAL A 13 0.34 2.74 -2.09
CA VAL A 13 0.39 2.98 -0.64
C VAL A 13 1.64 3.80 -0.35
N GLY A 14 1.61 4.53 0.75
CA GLY A 14 2.74 5.33 1.18
C GLY A 14 2.62 5.70 2.65
N GLY A 15 3.73 6.18 3.19
CA GLY A 15 3.89 6.68 4.56
C GLY A 15 4.32 8.15 4.55
N ALA A 16 4.28 8.77 5.72
CA ALA A 16 4.65 10.17 5.91
C ALA A 16 5.99 10.24 6.64
N ILE A 17 7.08 10.26 5.88
CA ILE A 17 8.42 10.28 6.45
C ILE A 17 8.70 11.65 7.06
N THR A 18 9.01 11.66 8.36
CA THR A 18 9.43 12.84 9.13
C THR A 18 10.83 12.62 9.72
N TYR A 19 11.36 13.63 10.43
CA TYR A 19 12.71 13.58 10.99
C TYR A 19 12.93 12.39 11.94
N ASP A 20 11.92 12.02 12.73
CA ASP A 20 11.99 10.91 13.70
C ASP A 20 11.36 9.60 13.16
N SER A 21 11.03 9.53 11.87
CA SER A 21 10.48 8.31 11.29
C SER A 21 11.52 7.19 11.26
N ASP A 22 11.09 5.99 11.62
CA ASP A 22 11.87 4.77 11.49
C ASP A 22 11.59 4.11 10.13
N PRO A 23 12.61 3.87 9.27
CA PRO A 23 12.42 3.29 7.95
C PRO A 23 11.71 1.92 7.95
N GLU A 24 11.97 1.08 8.96
CA GLU A 24 11.36 -0.25 9.06
C GLU A 24 9.88 -0.12 9.41
N GLN A 25 9.54 0.75 10.36
CA GLN A 25 8.15 0.96 10.78
C GLN A 25 7.30 1.60 9.66
N GLU A 26 7.84 2.56 8.90
CA GLU A 26 7.13 3.16 7.75
C GLU A 26 6.88 2.13 6.63
N TYR A 27 7.81 1.20 6.42
CA TYR A 27 7.62 0.11 5.48
C TYR A 27 6.51 -0.85 5.94
N GLU A 28 6.50 -1.24 7.21
CA GLU A 28 5.44 -2.05 7.80
C GLU A 28 4.07 -1.36 7.72
N GLU A 29 4.02 -0.06 7.94
CA GLU A 29 2.80 0.76 7.78
C GLU A 29 2.27 0.69 6.35
N CYS A 30 3.14 0.82 5.34
CA CYS A 30 2.75 0.73 3.94
C CYS A 30 2.15 -0.65 3.61
N LEU A 31 2.77 -1.73 4.10
CA LEU A 31 2.27 -3.09 3.93
C LEU A 31 0.91 -3.29 4.61
N LEU A 32 0.71 -2.73 5.81
CA LEU A 32 -0.56 -2.79 6.53
C LEU A 32 -1.69 -2.12 5.73
N LYS A 33 -1.43 -0.92 5.19
CA LYS A 33 -2.38 -0.21 4.32
C LYS A 33 -2.70 -1.02 3.06
N ALA A 34 -1.70 -1.63 2.44
CA ALA A 34 -1.90 -2.47 1.25
C ALA A 34 -2.74 -3.71 1.56
N ALA A 35 -2.50 -4.36 2.70
CA ALA A 35 -3.27 -5.51 3.14
C ALA A 35 -4.74 -5.16 3.38
N ALA A 36 -5.02 -3.98 3.96
CA ALA A 36 -6.39 -3.50 4.15
C ALA A 36 -7.10 -3.26 2.82
N LEU A 37 -6.42 -2.63 1.84
CA LEU A 37 -6.96 -2.44 0.49
C LEU A 37 -7.26 -3.79 -0.20
N ARG A 38 -6.33 -4.75 -0.09
CA ARG A 38 -6.54 -6.10 -0.63
C ARG A 38 -7.78 -6.77 -0.03
N LYS A 39 -7.94 -6.71 1.30
CA LYS A 39 -9.08 -7.30 2.00
C LYS A 39 -10.41 -6.65 1.63
N ALA A 40 -10.42 -5.35 1.32
CA ALA A 40 -11.63 -4.65 0.88
C ALA A 40 -12.09 -5.03 -0.53
N LEU A 41 -11.21 -5.67 -1.31
CA LEU A 41 -11.45 -6.10 -2.70
C LEU A 41 -11.73 -7.61 -2.82
N GLU A 42 -11.65 -8.35 -1.71
CA GLU A 42 -12.13 -9.73 -1.58
C GLU A 42 -13.67 -9.77 -1.47
#